data_AF-A0A7K2YAJ6-F1
#
_entry.id   AF-A0A7K2YAJ6-F1
#
_cell.length_a   1.000
_cell.length_b   1.000
_cell.length_c   1.000
_cell.angle_alpha   90.00
_cell.angle_beta   90.00
_cell.angle_gamma   90.00
#
_symmetry.space_group_name_H-M   'P 1'
#
loop_
_entity.id
_entity.type
_entity.pdbx_description
1 polymer ?
#
loop_
_entity_poly.entity_id
_entity_poly.type
_entity_poly.pdbx_seq_one_letter_code
_entity_poly.pdbx_strand_id
1 'polypeptide(L)'
;MTTVSQARARRRDRRVYLRSHPMLFGLLAATRGRPVRRLGRTLLVHGPQAYREALTRLPLDRTAAGTTGAAARSALGDGAAGAGGVLFDQEGAGHRADRRGLAGSLGGAGVEDLRSLWRPLLVHGLAPLERGGEVDLVDLARELSGSVVCALLGSGADPRAVAEAAARAAAAS
;
A
#
# COMPACT_ATOMS: atom_id res chain seq x y z
N MET A 1 4.45 30.47 -3.17
CA MET A 1 3.27 29.58 -3.07
C MET A 1 2.89 29.42 -1.61
N THR A 2 1.81 30.07 -1.21
CA THR A 2 1.46 30.46 0.15
C THR A 2 0.71 29.37 0.91
N THR A 3 0.96 29.27 2.22
CA THR A 3 0.40 28.32 3.21
C THR A 3 -1.12 28.09 3.12
N VAL A 4 -1.88 29.06 2.62
CA VAL A 4 -3.32 28.98 2.34
C VAL A 4 -3.66 27.90 1.30
N SER A 5 -2.83 27.73 0.28
CA SER A 5 -2.97 26.68 -0.74
C SER A 5 -2.80 25.29 -0.13
N GLN A 6 -1.78 25.12 0.73
CA GLN A 6 -1.54 23.85 1.43
C GLN A 6 -2.67 23.51 2.40
N ALA A 7 -3.19 24.49 3.14
CA ALA A 7 -4.32 24.27 4.05
C ALA A 7 -5.60 23.85 3.29
N ARG A 8 -5.86 24.45 2.12
CA ARG A 8 -7.00 24.08 1.26
C ARG A 8 -6.83 22.68 0.67
N ALA A 9 -5.63 22.33 0.21
CA ALA A 9 -5.30 20.99 -0.26
C ALA A 9 -5.53 19.94 0.83
N ARG A 10 -4.96 20.14 2.03
CA ARG A 10 -5.17 19.23 3.19
C ARG A 10 -6.65 19.07 3.57
N ARG A 11 -7.46 20.12 3.46
CA ARG A 11 -8.91 20.02 3.71
C ARG A 11 -9.62 19.20 2.64
N ARG A 12 -9.22 19.29 1.37
CA ARG A 12 -9.78 18.45 0.29
C ARG A 12 -9.40 16.99 0.49
N ASP A 13 -8.13 16.70 0.75
CA ASP A 13 -7.66 15.33 1.03
C ASP A 13 -8.41 14.73 2.21
N ARG A 14 -8.54 15.49 3.31
CA ARG A 14 -9.29 15.04 4.49
C ARG A 14 -10.75 14.72 4.16
N ARG A 15 -11.39 15.45 3.25
CA ARG A 15 -12.77 15.13 2.82
C ARG A 15 -12.83 13.82 2.04
N VAL A 16 -11.85 13.54 1.19
CA VAL A 16 -11.77 12.27 0.45
C VAL A 16 -11.66 11.11 1.44
N TYR A 17 -10.67 11.15 2.34
CA TYR A 17 -10.46 10.10 3.35
C TYR A 17 -11.71 9.86 4.22
N LEU A 18 -12.29 10.95 4.76
CA LEU A 18 -13.47 10.84 5.63
C LEU A 18 -14.73 10.38 4.88
N ARG A 19 -14.87 10.66 3.58
CA ARG A 19 -16.03 10.20 2.82
C ARG A 19 -15.95 8.73 2.44
N SER A 20 -14.76 8.23 2.13
CA SER A 20 -14.58 6.82 1.76
C SER A 20 -14.74 5.88 2.95
N HIS A 21 -14.26 6.29 4.14
CA HIS A 21 -14.33 5.44 5.34
C HIS A 21 -14.68 6.27 6.60
N PRO A 22 -15.90 6.84 6.67
CA PRO A 22 -16.27 7.79 7.71
C PRO A 22 -16.15 7.20 9.12
N MET A 23 -16.56 5.94 9.29
CA MET A 23 -16.50 5.26 10.58
C MET A 23 -15.06 4.96 11.00
N LEU A 24 -14.23 4.41 10.10
CA LEU A 24 -12.85 4.04 10.40
C LEU A 24 -12.02 5.27 10.81
N PHE A 25 -12.03 6.32 9.99
CA PHE A 25 -11.24 7.52 10.31
C PHE A 25 -11.80 8.31 11.49
N GLY A 26 -13.13 8.29 11.70
CA GLY A 26 -13.75 8.83 12.91
C GLY A 26 -13.25 8.11 14.16
N LEU A 27 -13.24 6.78 14.14
CA LEU A 27 -12.72 5.94 15.22
C LEU A 27 -11.24 6.24 15.49
N LEU A 28 -10.39 6.19 14.46
CA LEU A 28 -8.96 6.48 14.59
C LEU A 28 -8.70 7.89 15.15
N ALA A 29 -9.48 8.89 14.72
CA ALA A 29 -9.38 10.25 15.21
C ALA A 29 -9.81 10.39 16.68
N ALA A 30 -10.82 9.64 17.11
CA ALA A 30 -11.30 9.64 18.50
C ALA A 30 -10.33 8.91 19.44
N THR A 31 -9.61 7.89 18.95
CA THR A 31 -8.76 7.03 19.78
C THR A 31 -7.30 7.46 19.86
N ARG A 32 -6.82 8.31 18.92
CA ARG A 32 -5.40 8.75 18.81
C ARG A 32 -4.81 9.47 20.03
N GLY A 33 -5.62 9.87 21.00
CA GLY A 33 -5.15 10.53 22.22
C GLY A 33 -4.36 9.62 23.17
N ARG A 34 -4.30 8.29 22.92
CA ARG A 34 -3.41 7.38 23.63
C ARG A 34 -2.59 6.53 22.65
N PRO A 35 -1.35 6.15 23.01
CA PRO A 35 -0.51 5.30 22.17
C PRO A 35 -1.14 3.94 21.82
N VAL A 36 -1.93 3.37 22.73
CA VAL A 36 -2.67 2.12 22.56
C VAL A 36 -4.07 2.25 23.15
N ARG A 37 -5.08 1.72 22.44
CA ARG A 37 -6.47 1.66 22.89
C ARG A 37 -7.05 0.27 22.62
N ARG A 38 -7.71 -0.31 23.63
CA ARG A 38 -8.47 -1.56 23.47
C ARG A 38 -9.92 -1.24 23.10
N LEU A 39 -10.42 -1.90 22.06
CA LEU A 39 -11.81 -1.86 21.62
C LEU A 39 -12.32 -3.30 21.52
N GLY A 40 -13.04 -3.75 22.55
CA GLY A 40 -13.45 -5.15 22.65
C GLY A 40 -12.23 -6.09 22.62
N ARG A 41 -12.14 -6.93 21.60
CA ARG A 41 -11.02 -7.87 21.38
C ARG A 41 -9.87 -7.27 20.55
N THR A 42 -10.04 -6.07 20.02
CA THR A 42 -9.08 -5.42 19.12
C THR A 42 -8.22 -4.40 19.86
N LEU A 43 -6.92 -4.36 19.57
CA LEU A 43 -6.02 -3.32 20.02
C LEU A 43 -5.71 -2.36 18.87
N LEU A 44 -6.01 -1.08 19.06
CA LEU A 44 -5.57 0.00 18.19
C LEU A 44 -4.24 0.56 18.69
N VAL A 45 -3.26 0.61 17.80
CA VAL A 45 -1.93 1.13 18.10
C VAL A 45 -1.70 2.41 17.28
N HIS A 46 -1.50 3.53 17.97
CA HIS A 46 -1.32 4.86 17.38
C HIS A 46 0.09 5.42 17.60
N GLY A 47 0.74 5.04 18.70
CA GLY A 47 2.04 5.60 19.09
C GLY A 47 3.20 4.91 18.37
N PRO A 48 4.24 5.65 17.92
CA PRO A 48 5.34 5.06 17.15
C PRO A 48 6.15 4.02 17.94
N GLN A 49 6.31 4.19 19.26
CA GLN A 49 6.98 3.21 20.11
C GLN A 49 6.16 1.92 20.25
N ALA A 50 4.86 2.05 20.54
CA ALA A 50 3.96 0.91 20.64
C ALA A 50 3.82 0.18 19.29
N TYR A 51 3.82 0.92 18.18
CA TYR A 51 3.81 0.36 16.83
C TYR A 51 5.09 -0.45 16.56
N ARG A 52 6.25 0.10 16.90
CA ARG A 52 7.54 -0.62 16.79
C ARG A 52 7.53 -1.89 17.64
N GLU A 53 7.10 -1.80 18.89
CA GLU A 53 7.01 -2.95 19.79
C GLU A 53 6.09 -4.04 19.22
N ALA A 54 4.90 -3.67 18.76
CA ALA A 54 3.96 -4.61 18.15
C ALA A 54 4.55 -5.32 16.93
N LEU A 55 5.24 -4.59 16.04
CA LEU A 55 5.80 -5.16 14.81
C LEU A 55 7.11 -5.93 14.99
N THR A 56 7.83 -5.75 16.10
CA THR A 56 9.19 -6.29 16.27
C THR A 56 9.37 -7.21 17.47
N ARG A 57 8.50 -7.13 18.48
CA ARG A 57 8.66 -7.87 19.74
C ARG A 57 7.49 -8.77 20.09
N LEU A 58 6.31 -8.53 19.55
CA LEU A 58 5.15 -9.40 19.80
C LEU A 58 5.14 -10.55 18.79
N PRO A 59 4.87 -11.80 19.23
CA PRO A 59 4.63 -12.91 18.32
C PRO A 59 3.24 -12.72 17.70
N LEU A 60 3.20 -12.17 16.49
CA LEU A 60 1.96 -12.00 15.73
C LEU A 60 1.75 -13.24 14.87
N ASP A 61 0.58 -13.86 14.99
CA ASP A 61 0.17 -14.91 14.05
C ASP A 61 -0.09 -14.29 12.67
N ARG A 62 0.84 -14.50 11.74
CA ARG A 62 0.78 -13.96 10.37
C ARG A 62 -0.12 -14.78 9.44
N THR A 63 -0.63 -15.91 9.92
CA THR A 63 -1.57 -16.79 9.21
C THR A 63 -3.01 -16.58 9.67
N ALA A 64 -3.22 -15.86 10.77
CA ALA A 64 -4.54 -15.58 11.31
C ALA A 64 -5.45 -14.90 10.28
N ALA A 65 -6.75 -15.22 10.35
CA ALA A 65 -7.77 -14.58 9.52
C ALA A 65 -7.73 -13.05 9.69
N GLY A 66 -7.88 -12.33 8.57
CA GLY A 66 -7.80 -10.86 8.54
C GLY A 66 -6.39 -10.28 8.49
N THR A 67 -5.34 -11.11 8.43
CA THR A 67 -3.98 -10.66 8.12
C THR A 67 -3.75 -10.59 6.60
N THR A 68 -2.80 -9.76 6.18
CA THR A 68 -2.36 -9.71 4.78
C THR A 68 -1.83 -11.06 4.29
N GLY A 69 -1.19 -11.83 5.18
CA GLY A 69 -0.73 -13.19 4.89
C GLY A 69 -1.88 -14.12 4.52
N ALA A 70 -2.91 -14.19 5.37
CA ALA A 70 -4.10 -14.99 5.10
C ALA A 70 -4.85 -14.55 3.82
N ALA A 71 -4.98 -13.24 3.60
CA ALA A 71 -5.61 -12.70 2.40
C ALA A 71 -4.84 -13.08 1.12
N ALA A 72 -3.52 -12.91 1.13
CA ALA A 72 -2.67 -13.24 -0.01
C ALA A 72 -2.67 -14.76 -0.31
N ARG A 73 -2.64 -15.59 0.73
CA ARG A 73 -2.76 -17.06 0.59
C ARG A 73 -4.10 -17.46 -0.02
N SER A 74 -5.20 -16.89 0.48
CA SER A 74 -6.54 -17.13 -0.07
C SER A 74 -6.63 -16.75 -1.55
N ALA A 75 -6.06 -15.60 -1.93
CA ALA A 75 -6.08 -15.13 -3.32
C ALA A 75 -5.24 -15.98 -4.29
N LEU A 76 -4.13 -16.58 -3.82
CA LEU A 76 -3.24 -17.40 -4.63
C LEU A 76 -3.65 -18.88 -4.65
N GLY A 77 -4.41 -19.34 -3.66
CA GLY A 77 -4.75 -20.74 -3.47
C GLY A 77 -3.57 -21.59 -2.99
N ASP A 78 -3.87 -22.81 -2.51
CA ASP A 78 -2.88 -23.69 -1.87
C ASP A 78 -1.76 -24.18 -2.81
N GLY A 79 -1.93 -24.03 -4.12
CA GLY A 79 -0.97 -24.48 -5.13
C GLY A 79 0.03 -23.43 -5.63
N ALA A 80 -0.23 -22.13 -5.42
CA ALA A 80 0.66 -21.05 -5.88
C ALA A 80 1.49 -20.42 -4.74
N ALA A 81 1.07 -20.58 -3.49
CA ALA A 81 1.96 -20.42 -2.36
C ALA A 81 2.92 -21.61 -2.38
N GLY A 82 4.19 -21.39 -2.77
CA GLY A 82 5.19 -22.46 -2.70
C GLY A 82 5.28 -23.06 -1.29
N ALA A 83 6.08 -24.12 -1.10
CA ALA A 83 6.18 -24.82 0.19
C ALA A 83 6.50 -23.90 1.40
N GLY A 84 7.01 -22.69 1.17
CA GLY A 84 7.27 -21.67 2.18
C GLY A 84 6.14 -20.67 2.46
N GLY A 85 4.98 -20.73 1.79
CA GLY A 85 3.92 -19.72 1.95
C GLY A 85 4.12 -18.45 1.11
N VAL A 86 3.41 -17.38 1.46
CA VAL A 86 3.52 -16.06 0.82
C VAL A 86 4.38 -15.14 1.68
N LEU A 87 5.09 -14.18 1.09
CA LEU A 87 6.05 -13.32 1.83
C LEU A 87 5.48 -12.73 3.14
N PHE A 88 4.18 -12.42 3.17
CA PHE A 88 3.48 -11.81 4.29
C PHE A 88 3.16 -12.76 5.45
N ASP A 89 3.09 -14.08 5.23
CA ASP A 89 2.87 -15.08 6.28
C ASP A 89 4.14 -15.86 6.66
N GLN A 90 5.22 -15.67 5.92
CA GLN A 90 6.53 -16.24 6.20
C GLN A 90 7.21 -15.66 7.44
N GLU A 91 8.01 -16.49 8.09
CA GLU A 91 8.89 -16.14 9.21
C GLU A 91 10.30 -16.72 9.04
N GLY A 92 11.23 -16.25 9.88
CA GLY A 92 12.54 -16.86 10.01
C GLY A 92 13.42 -16.80 8.76
N ALA A 93 14.11 -17.90 8.46
CA ALA A 93 15.13 -17.94 7.41
C ALA A 93 14.55 -17.87 5.99
N GLY A 94 13.38 -18.48 5.75
CA GLY A 94 12.68 -18.43 4.46
C GLY A 94 12.29 -16.99 4.10
N HIS A 95 11.64 -16.29 5.03
CA HIS A 95 11.31 -14.87 4.86
C HIS A 95 12.54 -14.00 4.52
N ARG A 96 13.68 -14.25 5.19
CA ARG A 96 14.93 -13.52 4.93
C ARG A 96 15.50 -13.82 3.53
N ALA A 97 15.38 -15.05 3.05
CA ALA A 97 15.85 -15.44 1.73
C ALA A 97 15.00 -14.78 0.63
N ASP A 98 13.68 -14.90 0.72
CA ASP A 98 12.75 -14.33 -0.27
C ASP A 98 12.85 -12.80 -0.31
N ARG A 99 12.94 -12.16 0.87
CA ARG A 99 13.19 -10.71 0.95
C ARG A 99 14.52 -10.30 0.30
N ARG A 100 15.58 -11.10 0.42
CA ARG A 100 16.85 -10.83 -0.28
C ARG A 100 16.72 -11.01 -1.78
N GLY A 101 15.94 -12.00 -2.24
CA GLY A 101 15.62 -12.17 -3.66
C GLY A 101 14.93 -10.93 -4.23
N LEU A 102 13.94 -10.39 -3.51
CA LEU A 102 13.25 -9.16 -3.89
C LEU A 102 14.11 -7.90 -3.85
N ALA A 103 15.18 -7.89 -3.04
CA ALA A 103 16.06 -6.72 -2.92
C ALA A 103 16.80 -6.40 -4.23
N GLY A 104 16.93 -7.34 -5.17
CA GLY A 104 17.44 -7.05 -6.51
C GLY A 104 16.55 -6.06 -7.27
N SER A 105 15.24 -6.33 -7.30
CA SER A 105 14.27 -5.52 -8.04
C SER A 105 13.74 -4.32 -7.25
N LEU A 106 13.68 -4.43 -5.92
CA LEU A 106 13.14 -3.38 -5.03
C LEU A 106 14.23 -2.63 -4.23
N GLY A 107 15.50 -2.93 -4.48
CA GLY A 107 16.64 -2.20 -3.95
C GLY A 107 16.92 -0.91 -4.72
N GLY A 108 17.97 -0.18 -4.32
CA GLY A 108 18.30 1.13 -4.91
C GLY A 108 18.48 1.08 -6.44
N ALA A 109 19.18 0.05 -6.95
CA ALA A 109 19.38 -0.13 -8.39
C ALA A 109 18.07 -0.43 -9.11
N GLY A 110 17.29 -1.42 -8.65
CA GLY A 110 16.00 -1.74 -9.27
C GLY A 110 14.99 -0.58 -9.21
N VAL A 111 15.00 0.24 -8.17
CA VAL A 111 14.19 1.47 -8.11
C VAL A 111 14.64 2.51 -9.15
N GLU A 112 15.94 2.62 -9.41
CA GLU A 112 16.46 3.51 -10.47
C GLU A 112 16.07 2.99 -11.86
N ASP A 113 16.11 1.68 -12.08
CA ASP A 113 15.63 1.08 -13.33
C ASP A 113 14.13 1.35 -13.53
N LEU A 114 13.32 1.12 -12.49
CA LEU A 114 11.89 1.43 -12.51
C LEU A 114 11.62 2.92 -12.74
N ARG A 115 12.50 3.82 -12.29
CA ARG A 115 12.35 5.28 -12.50
C ARG A 115 12.29 5.65 -13.96
N SER A 116 13.03 4.95 -14.82
CA SER A 116 12.97 5.18 -16.27
C SER A 116 11.56 4.93 -16.83
N LEU A 117 10.76 4.07 -16.19
CA LEU A 117 9.40 3.73 -16.60
C LEU A 117 8.35 4.74 -16.11
N TRP A 118 8.37 5.11 -14.82
CA TRP A 118 7.31 5.95 -14.26
C TRP A 118 7.57 7.45 -14.38
N ARG A 119 8.82 7.89 -14.56
CA ARG A 119 9.13 9.32 -14.70
C ARG A 119 8.47 9.95 -15.93
N PRO A 120 8.51 9.34 -17.14
CA PRO A 120 7.80 9.88 -18.31
C PRO A 120 6.29 9.98 -18.09
N LEU A 121 5.68 8.99 -17.44
CA LEU A 121 4.25 9.00 -17.10
C LEU A 121 3.88 10.19 -16.22
N LEU A 122 4.70 10.48 -15.19
CA LEU A 122 4.48 11.66 -14.34
C LEU A 122 4.66 12.97 -15.12
N VAL A 123 5.70 13.08 -15.95
CA VAL A 123 5.94 14.29 -16.75
C VAL A 123 4.75 14.55 -17.67
N HIS A 124 4.29 13.53 -18.39
CA HIS A 124 3.17 13.66 -19.31
C HIS A 124 1.84 13.90 -18.57
N GLY A 125 1.55 13.09 -17.55
CA GLY A 125 0.29 13.16 -16.80
C GLY A 125 0.12 14.43 -15.98
N LEU A 126 1.22 15.07 -15.56
CA LEU A 126 1.19 16.33 -14.81
C LEU A 126 1.32 17.59 -15.70
N ALA A 127 1.67 17.44 -16.98
CA ALA A 127 1.77 18.56 -17.92
C ALA A 127 0.53 19.48 -17.99
N PRO A 128 -0.73 19.01 -17.82
CA PRO A 128 -1.89 19.90 -17.76
C PRO A 128 -1.80 20.97 -16.67
N LEU A 129 -1.15 20.67 -15.53
CA LEU A 129 -1.04 21.59 -14.40
C LEU A 129 -0.23 22.85 -14.75
N GLU A 130 0.79 22.72 -15.62
CA GLU A 130 1.62 23.85 -16.06
C GLU A 130 0.81 24.90 -16.83
N ARG A 131 -0.31 24.48 -17.45
CA ARG A 131 -1.22 25.34 -18.20
C ARG A 131 -2.47 25.73 -17.39
N GLY A 132 -2.47 25.47 -16.08
CA GLY A 132 -3.62 25.73 -15.19
C GLY A 132 -4.78 24.74 -15.36
N GLY A 133 -4.56 23.61 -16.04
CA GLY A 133 -5.55 22.54 -16.19
C GLY A 133 -5.69 21.68 -14.94
N GLU A 134 -6.60 20.70 -15.01
CA GLU A 134 -6.82 19.71 -13.96
C GLU A 134 -6.20 18.35 -14.33
N VAL A 135 -5.91 17.54 -13.31
CA VAL A 135 -5.38 16.18 -13.46
C VAL A 135 -6.22 15.22 -12.62
N ASP A 136 -6.64 14.12 -13.23
CA ASP A 136 -7.19 12.98 -12.48
C ASP A 136 -6.04 12.20 -11.83
N LEU A 137 -5.80 12.47 -10.55
CA LEU A 137 -4.75 11.81 -9.78
C LEU A 137 -5.04 10.32 -9.55
N VAL A 138 -6.30 9.89 -9.56
CA VAL A 138 -6.65 8.47 -9.37
C VAL A 138 -6.30 7.70 -10.63
N ASP A 139 -6.64 8.26 -11.79
CA ASP A 139 -6.31 7.69 -13.08
C ASP A 139 -4.78 7.58 -13.30
N LEU A 140 -4.04 8.66 -12.99
CA LEU A 140 -2.58 8.68 -13.06
C LEU A 140 -1.95 7.68 -12.06
N ALA A 141 -2.49 7.57 -10.84
CA ALA A 141 -1.98 6.62 -9.85
C ALA A 141 -2.22 5.16 -10.27
N ARG A 142 -3.35 4.85 -10.93
CA ARG A 142 -3.62 3.52 -11.48
C ARG A 142 -2.64 3.16 -12.58
N GLU A 143 -2.43 4.05 -13.54
CA GLU A 143 -1.50 3.80 -14.64
C GLU A 143 -0.06 3.62 -14.11
N LEU A 144 0.37 4.48 -13.19
CA LEU A 144 1.71 4.41 -12.59
C LEU A 144 1.91 3.12 -11.79
N SER A 145 0.99 2.80 -10.87
CA SER A 145 1.10 1.60 -10.04
C SER A 145 1.03 0.33 -10.87
N GLY A 146 0.11 0.26 -11.83
CA GLY A 146 -0.01 -0.85 -12.77
C GLY A 146 1.27 -1.06 -13.60
N SER A 147 1.87 0.02 -14.09
CA SER A 147 3.08 -0.06 -14.94
C SER A 147 4.27 -0.59 -14.15
N VAL A 148 4.43 -0.13 -12.91
CA VAL A 148 5.47 -0.63 -12.00
C VAL A 148 5.25 -2.10 -11.67
N VAL A 149 4.01 -2.51 -11.37
CA VAL A 149 3.70 -3.92 -11.09
C VAL A 149 3.94 -4.81 -12.31
N CYS A 150 3.50 -4.39 -13.50
CA CYS A 150 3.75 -5.15 -14.73
C CYS A 150 5.24 -5.32 -14.98
N ALA A 151 6.04 -4.26 -14.80
CA ALA A 151 7.49 -4.31 -14.94
C ALA A 151 8.14 -5.25 -13.92
N LEU A 152 7.74 -5.17 -12.64
CA LEU A 152 8.25 -6.05 -11.58
C LEU A 152 7.92 -7.53 -11.83
N LEU A 153 6.79 -7.81 -12.47
CA LEU A 153 6.34 -9.16 -12.81
C LEU A 153 6.82 -9.63 -14.18
N GLY A 154 7.49 -8.79 -14.97
CA GLY A 154 7.82 -9.09 -16.37
C GLY A 154 6.58 -9.35 -17.24
N SER A 155 5.44 -8.77 -16.87
CA SER A 155 4.15 -9.01 -17.51
C SER A 155 3.85 -7.98 -18.60
N GLY A 156 3.32 -8.45 -19.73
CA GLY A 156 2.78 -7.60 -20.81
C GLY A 156 1.31 -7.25 -20.65
N ALA A 157 0.72 -7.46 -19.47
CA ALA A 157 -0.66 -7.10 -19.18
C ALA A 157 -0.89 -5.58 -19.26
N ASP A 158 -2.13 -5.17 -19.47
CA ASP A 158 -2.51 -3.75 -19.39
C ASP A 158 -2.31 -3.23 -17.94
N PRO A 159 -1.45 -2.21 -17.74
CA PRO A 159 -1.26 -1.57 -16.44
C PRO A 159 -2.56 -1.17 -15.74
N ARG A 160 -3.52 -0.61 -16.49
CA ARG A 160 -4.76 -0.09 -15.91
C ARG A 160 -5.65 -1.24 -15.42
N ALA A 161 -5.82 -2.28 -16.24
CA ALA A 161 -6.51 -3.49 -15.83
C ALA A 161 -5.88 -4.16 -14.60
N VAL A 162 -4.54 -4.20 -14.50
CA VAL A 162 -3.84 -4.74 -13.32
C VAL A 162 -4.14 -3.91 -12.07
N ALA A 163 -4.05 -2.58 -12.14
CA ALA A 163 -4.35 -1.71 -11.01
C ALA A 163 -5.83 -1.82 -10.57
N GLU A 164 -6.75 -1.96 -11.50
CA GLU A 164 -8.18 -2.18 -11.21
C GLU A 164 -8.44 -3.54 -10.56
N ALA A 165 -7.81 -4.60 -11.05
CA ALA A 165 -7.90 -5.93 -10.46
C ALA A 165 -7.39 -5.92 -9.01
N ALA A 166 -6.24 -5.28 -8.77
CA ALA A 166 -5.68 -5.10 -7.43
C ALA A 166 -6.61 -4.30 -6.50
N ALA A 167 -7.21 -3.23 -7.00
CA ALA A 167 -8.17 -2.42 -6.24
C ALA A 167 -9.44 -3.21 -5.88
N ARG A 168 -9.97 -4.02 -6.79
CA ARG A 168 -11.13 -4.90 -6.52
C ARG A 168 -10.79 -5.97 -5.48
N ALA A 169 -9.62 -6.59 -5.58
CA ALA A 169 -9.17 -7.57 -4.61
C ALA A 169 -9.05 -6.96 -3.21
N ALA A 170 -8.45 -5.77 -3.10
CA ALA A 170 -8.31 -5.05 -1.83
C ALA A 170 -9.66 -4.59 -1.24
N ALA A 171 -10.67 -4.31 -2.07
CA ALA A 171 -12.00 -3.94 -1.60
C ALA A 171 -12.83 -5.13 -1.11
N ALA A 172 -12.47 -6.35 -1.51
CA ALA A 172 -13.15 -7.59 -1.13
C ALA A 172 -12.57 -8.26 0.14
N SER A 173 -11.43 -7.76 0.64
CA SER A 173 -10.71 -8.25 1.83
C SER A 173 -10.91 -7.35 3.04
#